data_AF-A0A9P9AKG2-F1
#
_entry.id   AF-A0A9P9AKG2-F1
#
_cell.length_a   1.000
_cell.length_b   1.000
_cell.length_c   1.000
_cell.angle_alpha   90.00
_cell.angle_beta   90.00
_cell.angle_gamma   90.00
#
_symmetry.space_group_name_H-M   'P 1'
#
loop_
_entity.id
_entity.type
_entity.pdbx_description
1 polymer ?
#
loop_
_entity_poly.entity_id
_entity_poly.type
_entity_poly.pdbx_seq_one_letter_code
_entity_poly.pdbx_strand_id
1 'polypeptide(L)'
;MEAVKTTGDLHTGIIIYSSSPSSDRHLALNIIRHVQLEHCAANHQTDASHRPFTMENQIHPIYRLYFLWVDPILTLMGMYVNLIDHDLATLAFFSTVSPTETLKPFLYQIGGMGTSFLCLFVILLRYTNDVNVWKIVQFAILWADFTMLTSMCVAMRHEGRLAVSDWRQEDWVSIVITVICTILRAVFVMGVGVKQTGVKCKKA
;
A
#
# COMPACT_ATOMS: atom_id res chain seq x y z
N MET A 1 9.10 25.17 -55.09
CA MET A 1 8.33 26.04 -54.17
C MET A 1 7.52 25.10 -53.29
N GLU A 2 8.08 24.78 -52.12
CA GLU A 2 7.58 25.20 -50.79
C GLU A 2 6.35 24.37 -50.34
N ALA A 3 6.20 23.90 -49.11
CA ALA A 3 7.03 23.90 -47.90
C ALA A 3 6.46 22.89 -46.88
N VAL A 4 7.36 22.23 -46.15
CA VAL A 4 7.40 21.97 -44.69
C VAL A 4 6.10 21.66 -43.90
N LYS A 5 6.09 20.50 -43.20
CA LYS A 5 5.76 20.46 -41.75
C LYS A 5 6.25 19.20 -41.01
N THR A 6 7.07 19.48 -40.00
CA THR A 6 7.46 18.81 -38.74
C THR A 6 6.75 17.54 -38.24
N THR A 7 7.55 16.66 -37.61
CA THR A 7 7.51 16.14 -36.19
C THR A 7 7.50 14.61 -36.08
N GLY A 8 8.44 14.09 -35.27
CA GLY A 8 8.21 13.08 -34.23
C GLY A 8 7.92 11.63 -34.64
N ASP A 9 8.74 10.72 -34.09
CA ASP A 9 8.47 9.31 -33.77
C ASP A 9 7.60 8.49 -34.73
N LEU A 10 8.21 7.49 -35.39
CA LEU A 10 7.73 6.11 -35.37
C LEU A 10 8.65 5.23 -36.24
N HIS A 11 8.92 4.02 -35.74
CA HIS A 11 9.24 2.81 -36.50
C HIS A 11 10.16 2.97 -37.73
N THR A 12 11.39 2.48 -37.58
CA THR A 12 12.30 2.17 -38.70
C THR A 12 11.66 1.12 -39.61
N GLY A 13 10.74 1.56 -40.47
CA GLY A 13 10.19 0.80 -41.59
C GLY A 13 11.22 0.82 -42.70
N ILE A 14 12.01 -0.24 -42.78
CA ILE A 14 12.89 -0.49 -43.92
C ILE A 14 11.98 -0.91 -45.09
N ILE A 15 11.55 0.06 -45.90
CA ILE A 15 10.94 -0.19 -47.21
C ILE A 15 12.09 -0.32 -48.22
N ILE A 16 12.39 -1.54 -48.65
CA ILE A 16 13.25 -1.78 -49.82
C ILE A 16 12.36 -2.20 -50.99
N TYR A 17 12.20 -1.28 -51.94
CA TYR A 17 11.66 -1.57 -53.27
C TYR A 17 12.60 -2.56 -53.98
N SER A 18 12.08 -3.69 -54.45
CA SER A 18 12.83 -4.63 -55.29
C SER A 18 12.09 -4.89 -56.60
N SER A 19 12.65 -4.31 -57.66
CA SER A 19 12.34 -4.62 -59.05
C SER A 19 13.46 -5.52 -59.63
N SER A 20 13.09 -6.75 -60.06
CA SER A 20 13.88 -7.70 -60.89
C SER A 20 14.95 -8.57 -60.19
N PRO A 21 15.43 -9.71 -60.76
CA PRO A 21 14.77 -10.89 -61.35
C PRO A 21 14.95 -12.16 -60.45
N SER A 22 14.42 -13.31 -60.86
CA SER A 22 14.13 -14.50 -60.04
C SER A 22 15.30 -15.22 -59.33
N SER A 23 16.57 -14.92 -59.65
CA SER A 23 17.71 -15.64 -59.05
C SER A 23 18.12 -15.11 -57.66
N ASP A 24 17.83 -13.84 -57.37
CA ASP A 24 18.21 -13.20 -56.10
C ASP A 24 17.19 -13.43 -54.97
N ARG A 25 16.02 -14.00 -55.30
CA ARG A 25 14.97 -14.29 -54.31
C ARG A 25 15.42 -15.33 -53.30
N HIS A 26 16.21 -16.32 -53.71
CA HIS A 26 16.75 -17.34 -52.81
C HIS A 26 17.79 -16.76 -51.85
N LEU A 27 18.60 -15.80 -52.30
CA LEU A 27 19.60 -15.13 -51.47
C LEU A 27 18.92 -14.17 -50.47
N ALA A 28 17.94 -13.39 -50.93
CA ALA A 28 17.15 -12.51 -50.08
C ALA A 28 16.35 -13.29 -49.03
N LEU A 29 15.75 -14.43 -49.40
CA LEU A 29 15.04 -15.30 -48.45
C LEU A 29 15.98 -15.94 -47.41
N ASN A 30 17.20 -16.30 -47.80
CA ASN A 30 18.19 -16.83 -46.86
C ASN A 30 18.69 -15.76 -45.88
N ILE A 31 18.91 -14.52 -46.37
CA ILE A 31 19.28 -13.39 -45.51
C ILE A 31 18.15 -13.05 -44.53
N ILE A 32 16.89 -13.01 -45.01
CA ILE A 32 15.73 -12.78 -44.14
C ILE A 32 15.62 -13.90 -43.09
N ARG A 33 15.78 -15.17 -43.47
CA ARG A 33 15.79 -16.29 -42.51
C ARG A 33 16.91 -16.16 -41.48
N HIS A 34 18.12 -15.79 -41.89
CA HIS A 34 19.23 -15.60 -40.96
C HIS A 34 18.97 -14.43 -40.00
N VAL A 35 18.46 -13.29 -40.47
CA VAL A 35 18.11 -12.15 -39.62
C VAL A 35 16.96 -12.49 -38.67
N GLN A 36 15.97 -13.27 -39.12
CA GLN A 36 14.86 -13.72 -38.27
C GLN A 36 15.32 -14.73 -37.22
N LEU A 37 16.24 -15.63 -37.56
CA LEU A 37 16.80 -16.62 -36.63
C LEU A 37 17.71 -15.96 -35.60
N GLU A 38 18.50 -14.95 -35.97
CA GLU A 38 19.29 -14.17 -35.02
C GLU A 38 18.40 -13.34 -34.08
N HIS A 39 17.30 -12.74 -34.58
CA HIS A 39 16.32 -12.08 -33.72
C HIS A 39 15.58 -13.05 -32.79
N CYS A 40 15.25 -14.26 -33.26
CA CYS A 40 14.59 -15.28 -32.45
C CYS A 40 15.53 -15.82 -31.37
N ALA A 41 16.81 -16.03 -31.70
CA ALA A 41 17.84 -16.45 -30.74
C ALA A 41 18.17 -15.35 -29.72
N ALA A 42 18.20 -14.08 -30.15
CA ALA A 42 18.41 -12.93 -29.24
C ALA A 42 17.23 -12.74 -28.27
N ASN A 43 15.99 -12.95 -28.72
CA ASN A 43 14.80 -12.85 -27.86
C ASN A 43 14.65 -14.03 -26.90
N HIS A 44 15.17 -15.22 -27.24
CA HIS A 44 15.10 -16.39 -26.35
C HIS A 44 16.12 -16.33 -25.19
N GLN A 45 17.20 -15.55 -25.33
CA GLN A 45 18.21 -15.38 -24.28
C GLN A 45 17.76 -14.38 -23.20
N THR A 46 16.82 -13.48 -23.51
CA THR A 46 16.25 -12.53 -22.54
C THR A 46 15.15 -13.12 -21.65
N ASP A 47 14.61 -14.29 -21.98
CA ASP A 47 13.46 -14.87 -21.26
C ASP A 47 13.87 -15.84 -20.13
N ALA A 48 15.09 -16.38 -20.16
CA ALA A 48 15.56 -17.35 -19.14
C ALA A 48 15.94 -16.71 -17.78
N SER A 49 15.82 -15.39 -17.63
CA SER A 49 16.03 -14.67 -16.36
C SER A 49 14.73 -14.32 -15.63
N HIS A 50 13.56 -14.63 -16.19
CA HIS A 50 12.30 -14.55 -15.44
C HIS A 50 12.17 -15.80 -14.56
N ARG A 51 13.03 -15.92 -13.54
CA ARG A 51 12.56 -16.55 -12.31
C ARG A 51 11.26 -15.81 -11.98
N PRO A 52 10.13 -16.48 -11.68
CA PRO A 52 9.00 -15.78 -11.12
C PRO A 52 9.57 -15.04 -9.92
N PHE A 53 9.67 -13.71 -10.02
CA PHE A 53 10.05 -12.87 -8.92
C PHE A 53 8.88 -13.07 -7.96
N THR A 54 9.02 -14.02 -7.05
CA THR A 54 8.11 -14.14 -5.94
C THR A 54 8.30 -12.84 -5.16
N MET A 55 7.44 -11.86 -5.49
CA MET A 55 7.29 -10.55 -4.81
C MET A 55 7.03 -10.72 -3.30
N GLU A 56 6.89 -11.97 -2.85
CA GLU A 56 6.87 -12.47 -1.48
C GLU A 56 7.89 -11.80 -0.53
N ASN A 57 9.07 -11.37 -1.00
CA ASN A 57 10.19 -10.97 -0.14
C ASN A 57 10.48 -9.45 -0.06
N GLN A 58 9.57 -8.58 -0.50
CA GLN A 58 9.80 -7.12 -0.44
C GLN A 58 9.47 -6.50 0.94
N ILE A 59 8.54 -7.09 1.69
CA ILE A 59 8.09 -6.59 3.01
C ILE A 59 8.58 -7.54 4.11
N HIS A 60 9.16 -6.99 5.19
CA HIS A 60 9.55 -7.80 6.35
C HIS A 60 8.34 -8.57 6.93
N PRO A 61 8.46 -9.87 7.27
CA PRO A 61 7.33 -10.71 7.67
C PRO A 61 6.58 -10.21 8.91
N ILE A 62 7.26 -9.46 9.79
CA ILE A 62 6.64 -8.80 10.96
C ILE A 62 5.53 -7.84 10.53
N TYR A 63 5.74 -7.03 9.49
CA TYR A 63 4.71 -6.09 9.02
C TYR A 63 3.54 -6.83 8.38
N ARG A 64 3.80 -7.95 7.69
CA ARG A 64 2.73 -8.80 7.14
C ARG A 64 1.89 -9.40 8.26
N LEU A 65 2.51 -9.99 9.28
CA LEU A 65 1.77 -10.54 10.43
C LEU A 65 0.95 -9.44 11.12
N TYR A 66 1.55 -8.27 11.34
CA TYR A 66 0.89 -7.18 12.02
C TYR A 66 -0.31 -6.65 11.22
N PHE A 67 -0.11 -6.19 9.99
CA PHE A 67 -1.16 -5.55 9.20
C PHE A 67 -2.25 -6.51 8.69
N LEU A 68 -1.97 -7.81 8.54
CA LEU A 68 -2.98 -8.78 8.05
C LEU A 68 -3.73 -9.51 9.16
N TRP A 69 -3.18 -9.54 10.38
CA TRP A 69 -3.77 -10.30 11.49
C TRP A 69 -3.98 -9.46 12.73
N VAL A 70 -2.92 -8.89 13.29
CA VAL A 70 -3.01 -8.15 14.56
C VAL A 70 -3.90 -6.92 14.41
N ASP A 71 -3.62 -6.10 13.39
CA ASP A 71 -4.30 -4.83 13.16
C ASP A 71 -5.80 -5.00 12.81
N PRO A 72 -6.20 -5.96 11.93
CA PRO A 72 -7.61 -6.27 11.72
C PRO A 72 -8.34 -6.74 12.97
N ILE A 73 -7.70 -7.53 13.84
CA ILE A 73 -8.32 -7.99 15.09
C ILE A 73 -8.52 -6.81 16.04
N LEU A 74 -7.51 -5.96 16.21
CA LEU A 74 -7.62 -4.75 17.04
C LEU A 74 -8.71 -3.81 16.52
N THR A 75 -8.75 -3.61 15.20
CA THR A 75 -9.78 -2.79 14.54
C THR A 75 -11.17 -3.39 14.72
N LEU A 76 -11.32 -4.70 14.61
CA LEU A 76 -12.59 -5.40 14.82
C LEU A 76 -13.10 -5.24 16.25
N MET A 77 -12.21 -5.38 17.25
CA MET A 77 -12.55 -5.17 18.65
C MET A 77 -12.97 -3.72 18.92
N GLY A 78 -12.22 -2.74 18.41
CA GLY A 78 -12.57 -1.33 18.53
C GLY A 78 -13.89 -1.00 17.83
N MET A 79 -14.13 -1.54 16.64
CA MET A 79 -15.38 -1.40 15.90
C MET A 79 -16.56 -1.99 16.68
N TYR A 80 -16.41 -3.20 17.24
CA TYR A 80 -17.44 -3.86 18.04
C TYR A 80 -17.87 -2.98 19.24
N VAL A 81 -16.89 -2.48 20.00
CA VAL A 81 -17.14 -1.61 21.15
C VAL A 81 -17.86 -0.32 20.71
N ASN A 82 -17.42 0.32 19.63
CA ASN A 82 -18.04 1.59 19.19
C ASN A 82 -19.42 1.44 18.53
N LEU A 83 -19.77 0.26 18.00
CA LEU A 83 -21.07 0.04 17.33
C LEU A 83 -22.13 -0.61 18.22
N ILE A 84 -21.71 -1.42 19.19
CA ILE A 84 -22.61 -2.25 19.99
C ILE A 84 -22.55 -1.80 21.44
N ASP A 85 -21.37 -1.80 22.04
CA ASP A 85 -21.19 -1.52 23.47
C ASP A 85 -20.74 -0.07 23.74
N HIS A 86 -21.71 0.84 23.60
CA HIS A 86 -21.49 2.28 23.77
C HIS A 86 -21.07 2.66 25.20
N ASP A 87 -21.42 1.84 26.19
CA ASP A 87 -21.06 2.06 27.60
C ASP A 87 -19.57 1.76 27.81
N LEU A 88 -19.06 0.65 27.25
CA LEU A 88 -17.62 0.39 27.23
C LEU A 88 -16.85 1.42 26.38
N ALA A 89 -17.43 1.86 25.26
CA ALA A 89 -16.81 2.86 24.42
C ALA A 89 -16.66 4.20 25.16
N THR A 90 -17.68 4.60 25.91
CA THR A 90 -17.61 5.83 26.71
C THR A 90 -16.68 5.71 27.89
N LEU A 91 -16.63 4.57 28.60
CA LEU A 91 -15.65 4.36 29.68
C LEU A 91 -14.20 4.52 29.21
N ALA A 92 -13.90 4.13 27.96
CA ALA A 92 -12.58 4.27 27.36
C ALA A 92 -12.19 5.73 27.01
N PHE A 93 -13.16 6.65 26.89
CA PHE A 93 -12.90 8.06 26.54
C PHE A 93 -13.25 9.05 27.67
N PHE A 94 -14.26 8.75 28.48
CA PHE A 94 -14.81 9.60 29.52
C PHE A 94 -15.22 8.74 30.72
N SER A 95 -14.50 8.87 31.83
CA SER A 95 -14.76 8.13 33.08
C SER A 95 -15.94 8.66 33.88
N THR A 96 -16.34 9.91 33.64
CA THR A 96 -17.30 10.66 34.47
C THR A 96 -18.60 11.03 33.76
N VAL A 97 -18.69 10.79 32.45
CA VAL A 97 -19.84 11.21 31.62
C VAL A 97 -20.56 9.97 31.13
N SER A 98 -21.79 9.76 31.61
CA SER A 98 -22.68 8.72 31.08
C SER A 98 -22.97 8.99 29.59
N PRO A 99 -22.98 7.98 28.70
CA PRO A 99 -23.29 8.13 27.29
C PRO A 99 -24.63 8.84 27.12
N THR A 100 -24.58 10.14 26.83
CA THR A 100 -25.77 10.92 26.51
C THR A 100 -26.21 10.51 25.11
N GLU A 101 -27.52 10.52 24.81
CA GLU A 101 -28.05 10.25 23.46
C GLU A 101 -27.36 11.09 22.36
N THR A 102 -26.84 12.26 22.73
CA THR A 102 -26.08 13.17 21.86
C THR A 102 -24.70 12.63 21.44
N LEU A 103 -24.08 11.75 22.22
CA LEU A 103 -22.75 11.19 21.93
C LEU A 103 -22.83 9.96 21.00
N LYS A 104 -23.94 9.22 21.02
CA LYS A 104 -24.13 7.99 20.24
C LYS A 104 -23.87 8.17 18.73
N PRO A 105 -24.32 9.23 18.05
CA PRO A 105 -24.02 9.44 16.63
C PRO A 105 -22.51 9.50 16.33
N PHE A 106 -21.71 10.07 17.23
CA PHE A 106 -20.26 10.15 17.07
C PHE A 106 -19.59 8.78 17.27
N LEU A 107 -20.08 7.99 18.23
CA LEU A 107 -19.62 6.61 18.43
C LEU A 107 -19.90 5.74 17.20
N TYR A 108 -21.09 5.86 16.60
CA TYR A 108 -21.39 5.21 15.33
C TYR A 108 -20.47 5.66 14.19
N GLN A 109 -20.09 6.95 14.15
CA GLN A 109 -19.16 7.46 13.15
C GLN A 109 -17.74 6.87 13.32
N ILE A 110 -17.26 6.74 14.55
CA ILE A 110 -15.99 6.09 14.87
C ILE A 110 -16.06 4.60 14.49
N GLY A 111 -17.15 3.92 14.85
CA GLY A 111 -17.39 2.53 14.47
C GLY A 111 -17.41 2.34 12.95
N GLY A 112 -18.09 3.21 12.20
CA GLY A 112 -18.13 3.20 10.74
C GLY A 112 -16.78 3.45 10.07
N MET A 113 -15.95 4.32 10.66
CA MET A 113 -14.56 4.50 10.26
C MET A 113 -13.75 3.21 10.47
N GLY A 114 -13.90 2.57 11.63
CA GLY A 114 -13.31 1.26 11.93
C GLY A 114 -13.71 0.18 10.92
N THR A 115 -14.99 0.10 10.56
CA THR A 115 -15.48 -0.82 9.52
C THR A 115 -14.80 -0.57 8.18
N SER A 116 -14.60 0.70 7.81
CA SER A 116 -13.93 1.07 6.56
C SER A 116 -12.47 0.61 6.56
N PHE A 117 -11.74 0.78 7.67
CA PHE A 117 -10.36 0.29 7.81
C PHE A 117 -10.30 -1.23 7.78
N LEU A 118 -11.25 -1.91 8.43
CA LEU A 118 -11.32 -3.37 8.41
C LEU A 118 -11.48 -3.89 6.97
N CYS A 119 -12.34 -3.26 6.16
CA CYS A 119 -12.47 -3.59 4.74
C CYS A 119 -11.16 -3.38 3.97
N LEU A 120 -10.43 -2.28 4.22
CA LEU A 120 -9.13 -2.04 3.60
C LEU A 120 -8.12 -3.14 3.97
N PHE A 121 -8.05 -3.54 5.24
CA PHE A 121 -7.11 -4.57 5.67
C PHE A 121 -7.48 -5.98 5.21
N VAL A 122 -8.77 -6.33 5.28
CA VAL A 122 -9.25 -7.69 4.98
C VAL A 122 -9.31 -7.96 3.49
N ILE A 123 -9.71 -6.95 2.70
CA ILE A 123 -9.96 -7.09 1.27
C ILE A 123 -8.77 -6.53 0.50
N LEU A 124 -8.50 -5.22 0.61
CA LEU A 124 -7.52 -4.54 -0.25
C LEU A 124 -6.10 -5.03 0.00
N LEU A 125 -5.65 -5.10 1.26
CA LEU A 125 -4.28 -5.54 1.59
C LEU A 125 -4.04 -7.02 1.29
N ARG A 126 -5.08 -7.86 1.27
CA ARG A 126 -4.95 -9.28 0.88
C ARG A 126 -5.03 -9.48 -0.64
N TYR A 127 -5.70 -8.56 -1.33
CA TYR A 127 -5.80 -8.58 -2.79
C TYR A 127 -4.51 -8.10 -3.47
N THR A 128 -3.86 -7.07 -2.93
CA THR A 128 -2.65 -6.48 -3.53
C THR A 128 -1.36 -6.95 -2.87
N ASN A 129 -0.36 -7.26 -3.70
CA ASN A 129 1.01 -7.52 -3.25
C ASN A 129 1.96 -6.32 -3.47
N ASP A 130 1.45 -5.20 -4.01
CA ASP A 130 2.26 -4.01 -4.24
C ASP A 130 2.48 -3.23 -2.94
N VAL A 131 3.74 -3.12 -2.54
CA VAL A 131 4.15 -2.40 -1.33
C VAL A 131 3.80 -0.91 -1.40
N ASN A 132 3.77 -0.31 -2.59
CA ASN A 132 3.39 1.09 -2.75
C ASN A 132 1.93 1.31 -2.35
N VAL A 133 1.03 0.40 -2.76
CA VAL A 133 -0.38 0.45 -2.35
C VAL A 133 -0.49 0.31 -0.84
N TRP A 134 0.28 -0.60 -0.24
CA TRP A 134 0.30 -0.74 1.22
C TRP A 134 0.75 0.54 1.92
N LYS A 135 1.83 1.19 1.42
CA LYS A 135 2.32 2.44 2.00
C LYS A 135 1.31 3.57 1.89
N ILE A 136 0.60 3.67 0.76
CA ILE A 136 -0.44 4.69 0.55
C ILE A 136 -1.60 4.47 1.53
N VAL A 137 -2.08 3.23 1.67
CA VAL A 137 -3.17 2.90 2.60
C VAL A 137 -2.75 3.17 4.04
N GLN A 138 -1.57 2.73 4.47
CA GLN A 138 -1.08 2.97 5.83
C GLN A 138 -0.85 4.45 6.11
N PHE A 139 -0.40 5.23 5.11
CA PHE A 139 -0.26 6.68 5.24
C PHE A 139 -1.62 7.38 5.40
N ALA A 140 -2.66 6.93 4.67
CA ALA A 140 -4.00 7.47 4.82
C ALA A 140 -4.56 7.20 6.23
N ILE A 141 -4.32 6.01 6.78
CA ILE A 141 -4.79 5.60 8.11
C ILE A 141 -3.98 6.27 9.23
N LEU A 142 -2.71 6.59 8.99
CA LEU A 142 -1.85 7.27 9.97
C LEU A 142 -2.44 8.59 10.48
N TRP A 143 -3.17 9.32 9.63
CA TRP A 143 -3.87 10.54 10.04
C TRP A 143 -5.01 10.27 11.02
N ALA A 144 -5.72 9.15 10.85
CA ALA A 144 -6.75 8.73 11.81
C ALA A 144 -6.15 8.33 13.16
N ASP A 145 -4.95 7.75 13.17
CA ASP A 145 -4.25 7.47 14.43
C ASP A 145 -3.90 8.77 15.18
N PHE A 146 -3.40 9.79 14.47
CA PHE A 146 -3.06 11.07 15.09
C PHE A 146 -4.29 11.80 15.64
N THR A 147 -5.42 11.76 14.93
CA THR A 147 -6.66 12.34 15.45
C THR A 147 -7.18 11.56 16.65
N MET A 148 -7.03 10.23 16.67
CA MET A 148 -7.42 9.40 17.81
C MET A 148 -6.56 9.67 19.05
N LEU A 149 -5.23 9.76 18.90
CA LEU A 149 -4.33 10.12 19.99
C LEU A 149 -4.58 11.55 20.50
N THR A 150 -4.85 12.49 19.60
CA THR A 150 -5.20 13.87 19.98
C THR A 150 -6.50 13.90 20.77
N SER A 151 -7.52 13.14 20.33
CA SER A 151 -8.78 12.98 21.05
C SER A 151 -8.58 12.46 22.47
N MET A 152 -7.78 11.39 22.64
CA MET A 152 -7.44 10.85 23.95
C MET A 152 -6.71 11.86 24.83
N CYS A 153 -5.74 12.61 24.28
CA CYS A 153 -5.03 13.66 25.01
C CYS A 153 -5.96 14.80 25.48
N VAL A 154 -6.92 15.21 24.63
CA VAL A 154 -7.91 16.24 24.99
C VAL A 154 -8.84 15.73 26.09
N ALA A 155 -9.31 14.48 25.97
CA ALA A 155 -10.16 13.86 26.99
C ALA A 155 -9.44 13.76 28.34
N MET A 156 -8.21 13.26 28.38
CA MET A 156 -7.41 13.19 29.62
C MET A 156 -7.14 14.57 30.23
N ARG A 157 -6.92 15.59 29.40
CA ARG A 157 -6.75 16.97 29.87
C ARG A 157 -8.01 17.50 30.54
N HIS A 158 -9.18 17.16 30.02
CA HIS A 158 -10.46 17.55 30.61
C HIS A 158 -10.69 16.87 31.97
N GLU A 159 -10.24 15.62 32.13
CA GLU A 159 -10.31 14.90 33.42
C GLU A 159 -9.19 15.25 34.41
N GLY A 160 -8.17 16.02 33.97
CA GLY A 160 -7.01 16.36 34.79
C GLY A 160 -6.00 15.22 34.95
N ARG A 161 -6.07 14.16 34.14
CA ARG A 161 -5.32 12.89 34.29
C ARG A 161 -4.16 12.75 33.30
N LEU A 162 -3.48 13.87 33.02
CA LEU A 162 -2.33 13.90 32.10
C LEU A 162 -1.10 13.18 32.66
N ALA A 163 -1.01 13.00 33.98
CA ALA A 163 0.06 12.26 34.59
C ALA A 163 -0.12 10.75 34.36
N VAL A 164 0.93 10.09 33.88
CA VAL A 164 0.96 8.63 33.62
C VAL A 164 0.68 7.81 34.89
N SER A 165 0.92 8.38 36.08
CA SER A 165 0.59 7.79 37.38
C SER A 165 -0.91 7.60 37.60
N ASP A 166 -1.74 8.41 36.95
CA ASP A 166 -3.18 8.50 37.21
C ASP A 166 -3.99 7.74 36.16
N TRP A 167 -3.31 7.06 35.23
CA TRP A 167 -3.94 6.29 34.15
C TRP A 167 -4.62 5.05 34.69
N ARG A 168 -5.86 4.85 34.27
CA ARG A 168 -6.59 3.60 34.55
C ARG A 168 -6.06 2.51 33.64
N GLN A 169 -6.35 1.27 34.00
CA GLN A 169 -5.99 0.12 33.18
C GLN A 169 -6.54 0.23 31.75
N GLU A 170 -7.74 0.80 31.61
CA GLU A 170 -8.43 1.04 30.33
C GLU A 170 -7.70 2.08 29.47
N ASP A 171 -7.21 3.16 30.10
CA ASP A 171 -6.42 4.22 29.44
C ASP A 171 -5.09 3.66 28.95
N TRP A 172 -4.43 2.84 29.79
CA TRP A 172 -3.18 2.16 29.45
C TRP A 172 -3.31 1.30 28.21
N VAL A 173 -4.35 0.45 28.15
CA VAL A 173 -4.57 -0.44 27.01
C VAL A 173 -4.84 0.38 25.75
N SER A 174 -5.75 1.35 25.82
CA SER A 174 -6.19 2.11 24.64
C SER A 174 -5.07 2.99 24.08
N ILE A 175 -4.36 3.73 24.93
CA ILE A 175 -3.32 4.67 24.50
C ILE A 175 -2.08 3.91 24.02
N VAL A 176 -1.60 2.91 24.76
CA VAL A 176 -0.37 2.19 24.39
C VAL A 176 -0.56 1.41 23.10
N ILE A 177 -1.69 0.71 22.93
CA ILE A 177 -1.98 0.00 21.69
C ILE A 177 -2.01 0.97 20.52
N THR A 178 -2.69 2.11 20.67
CA THR A 178 -2.78 3.12 19.62
C THR A 178 -1.40 3.68 19.25
N VAL A 179 -0.58 4.04 20.25
CA VAL A 179 0.79 4.55 20.02
C VAL A 179 1.64 3.51 19.28
N ILE A 180 1.59 2.23 19.67
CA ILE A 180 2.32 1.16 18.98
C ILE A 180 1.85 1.05 17.52
N CYS A 181 0.54 1.08 17.29
CA CYS A 181 -0.07 1.11 15.95
C CYS A 181 0.48 2.27 15.11
N THR A 182 0.45 3.49 15.64
CA THR A 182 0.93 4.70 14.96
C THR A 182 2.41 4.60 14.62
N ILE A 183 3.24 4.13 15.56
CA ILE A 183 4.69 3.98 15.34
C ILE A 183 4.96 2.96 14.24
N LEU A 184 4.32 1.79 14.30
CA LEU A 184 4.50 0.75 13.29
C LEU A 184 4.10 1.22 11.90
N ARG A 185 2.97 1.94 11.78
CA ARG A 185 2.55 2.55 10.52
C ARG A 185 3.51 3.61 10.04
N ALA A 186 3.94 4.54 10.91
CA ALA A 186 4.89 5.59 10.55
C ALA A 186 6.22 5.01 10.04
N VAL A 187 6.78 4.03 10.75
CA VAL A 187 8.03 3.35 10.37
C VAL A 187 7.89 2.63 9.04
N PHE A 188 6.77 1.95 8.81
CA PHE A 188 6.48 1.29 7.53
C PHE A 188 6.34 2.30 6.37
N VAL A 189 5.63 3.41 6.58
CA VAL A 189 5.47 4.48 5.57
C VAL A 189 6.81 5.13 5.24
N MET A 190 7.70 5.31 6.22
CA MET A 190 9.08 5.78 6.00
C MET A 190 9.93 4.78 5.20
N GLY A 191 9.44 3.56 4.95
CA GLY A 191 10.12 2.55 4.14
C GLY A 191 11.16 1.74 4.90
N VAL A 192 11.18 1.84 6.23
CA VAL A 192 12.05 1.01 7.06
C VAL A 192 11.56 -0.45 6.97
N GLY A 193 12.46 -1.37 6.62
CA GLY A 193 12.13 -2.79 6.46
C GLY A 193 11.42 -3.17 5.16
N VAL A 194 11.39 -2.27 4.17
CA VAL A 194 10.96 -2.56 2.79
C VAL A 194 12.17 -2.59 1.86
N LYS A 195 12.39 -3.71 1.17
CA LYS A 195 13.48 -3.82 0.18
C LYS A 195 13.02 -3.20 -1.15
N GLN A 196 13.60 -2.07 -1.52
CA GLN A 196 13.39 -1.50 -2.86
C GLN A 196 14.10 -2.37 -3.91
N THR A 197 13.35 -3.02 -4.79
CA THR A 197 13.89 -3.55 -6.05
C THR A 197 14.11 -2.41 -7.03
N GLY A 198 15.13 -1.61 -6.77
CA GLY A 198 15.64 -0.68 -7.77
C GLY A 198 16.50 -1.46 -8.77
N VAL A 199 16.02 -1.64 -9.98
CA VAL A 199 16.88 -2.01 -11.12
C VAL A 199 17.90 -0.88 -11.27
N LYS A 200 19.12 -1.09 -10.79
CA LYS A 200 20.25 -0.22 -11.10
C LYS A 200 20.53 -0.38 -12.59
N CYS A 201 19.99 0.50 -13.42
CA CYS A 201 20.48 0.66 -14.78
C CYS A 201 21.91 1.20 -14.67
N LYS A 202 22.91 0.31 -14.82
CA LYS A 202 24.30 0.72 -14.99
C LYS A 202 24.34 1.56 -16.25
N LYS A 203 24.65 2.86 -16.11
CA LYS A 203 25.08 3.67 -17.25
C LYS A 203 26.32 2.99 -17.84
N ALA A 204 26.19 2.51 -19.07
CA ALA A 204 27.29 2.05 -19.91
C ALA A 204 28.08 3.26 -20.43
#